data_AF-A0A5E4ICQ0-F1
#
_entry.id   AF-A0A5E4ICQ0-F1
#
_cell.length_a   1.000
_cell.length_b   1.000
_cell.length_c   1.000
_cell.angle_alpha   90.00
_cell.angle_beta   90.00
_cell.angle_gamma   90.00
#
_symmetry.space_group_name_H-M   'P 1'
#
loop_
_entity.id
_entity.type
_entity.pdbx_description
1 polymer ?
#
loop_
_entity_poly.entity_id
_entity_poly.type
_entity_poly.pdbx_seq_one_letter_code
_entity_poly.pdbx_strand_id
1 'polypeptide(L)'
;MVNTMSEMTKPDKIRQLSIEQENAIEHLLQGKSDRATAEAVGVSRQTVWEWRKKDVLFIAELNRQRSEMWSEAKERMKTLANRALDVVELQLGSGDPKAALAAARYVLQGTKLLGETQLVINGPTTPECVILQGLEAEARKELAPKIKVGDPLDFDFTGARRFEDEVESLAQSRLKKAMAEAGLS
;
A
#
# COMPACT_ATOMS: atom_id res chain seq x y z
N MET A 1 14.85 -31.23 26.08
CA MET A 1 13.53 -31.66 25.57
C MET A 1 12.84 -30.45 25.00
N VAL A 2 12.55 -30.49 23.71
CA VAL A 2 11.84 -29.46 22.95
C VAL A 2 10.35 -29.64 23.23
N ASN A 3 9.62 -28.56 23.53
CA ASN A 3 8.19 -28.54 23.29
C ASN A 3 7.76 -27.15 22.81
N THR A 4 7.88 -26.99 21.50
CA THR A 4 7.17 -26.01 20.68
C THR A 4 5.66 -26.20 20.83
N MET A 5 4.99 -25.26 21.48
CA MET A 5 3.56 -25.04 21.26
C MET A 5 3.40 -23.77 20.43
N SER A 6 3.52 -23.99 19.12
CA SER A 6 2.98 -23.15 18.08
C SER A 6 1.45 -23.19 18.18
N GLU A 7 0.86 -22.40 19.08
CA GLU A 7 -0.53 -22.02 18.94
C GLU A 7 -0.59 -20.91 17.90
N MET A 8 -0.84 -21.32 16.65
CA MET A 8 -1.41 -20.41 15.66
C MET A 8 -2.72 -19.88 16.23
N THR A 9 -2.70 -18.64 16.72
CA THR A 9 -3.90 -17.95 17.18
C THR A 9 -4.89 -17.93 16.02
N LYS A 10 -6.08 -18.50 16.27
CA LYS A 10 -7.26 -18.42 15.40
C LYS A 10 -7.43 -16.97 14.93
N PRO A 11 -7.98 -16.74 13.73
CA PRO A 11 -8.14 -15.37 13.26
C PRO A 11 -9.07 -14.65 14.26
N ASP A 12 -8.52 -13.67 14.97
CA ASP A 12 -9.23 -12.80 15.91
C ASP A 12 -10.20 -11.92 15.12
N LYS A 13 -11.31 -12.50 14.65
CA LYS A 13 -12.19 -11.86 13.67
C LYS A 13 -13.11 -10.77 14.25
N ILE A 14 -13.07 -10.50 15.56
CA ILE A 14 -13.87 -9.46 16.22
C ILE A 14 -13.20 -8.98 17.52
N ARG A 15 -11.91 -8.62 17.50
CA ARG A 15 -11.33 -7.89 18.65
C ARG A 15 -11.07 -6.45 18.28
N GLN A 16 -11.22 -5.53 19.23
CA GLN A 16 -10.73 -4.17 19.08
C GLN A 16 -9.21 -4.13 19.29
N LEU A 17 -8.56 -3.08 18.82
CA LEU A 17 -7.16 -2.84 19.15
C LEU A 17 -7.04 -2.63 20.67
N SER A 18 -5.96 -3.14 21.26
CA SER A 18 -5.67 -2.80 22.65
C SER A 18 -5.14 -1.37 22.76
N ILE A 19 -5.18 -0.80 23.97
CA ILE A 19 -4.65 0.54 24.23
C ILE A 19 -3.15 0.62 23.88
N GLU A 20 -2.38 -0.44 24.15
CA GLU A 20 -0.96 -0.53 23.79
C GLU A 20 -0.76 -0.53 22.27
N GLN A 21 -1.67 -1.16 21.52
CA GLN A 21 -1.64 -1.17 20.07
C GLN A 21 -1.98 0.21 19.49
N GLU A 22 -3.00 0.88 20.00
CA GLU A 22 -3.34 2.25 19.60
C GLU A 22 -2.18 3.21 19.87
N ASN A 23 -1.60 3.18 21.07
CA ASN A 23 -0.42 3.99 21.42
C ASN A 23 0.80 3.64 20.54
N ALA A 24 0.96 2.37 20.18
CA ALA A 24 2.06 1.95 19.30
C ALA A 24 1.89 2.50 17.88
N ILE A 25 0.65 2.57 17.36
CA ILE A 25 0.35 3.18 16.06
C ILE A 25 0.76 4.65 16.05
N GLU A 26 0.41 5.43 17.08
CA GLU A 26 0.80 6.85 17.17
C GLU A 26 2.33 7.03 17.09
N HIS A 27 3.08 6.21 17.82
CA HIS A 27 4.54 6.24 17.79
C HIS A 27 5.14 5.84 16.44
N LEU A 28 4.55 4.85 15.76
CA LEU A 28 4.99 4.44 14.43
C LEU A 28 4.67 5.49 13.36
N LEU A 29 3.56 6.21 13.50
CA LEU A 29 3.19 7.33 12.61
C LEU A 29 4.15 8.51 12.74
N GLN A 30 4.69 8.73 13.94
CA GLN A 30 5.76 9.70 14.19
C GLN A 30 7.14 9.26 13.65
N GLY A 31 7.24 8.06 13.05
CA GLY A 31 8.48 7.53 12.49
C GLY A 31 9.43 6.90 13.52
N LYS A 32 8.95 6.59 14.74
CA LYS A 32 9.77 5.89 15.73
C LYS A 32 10.07 4.45 15.27
N SER A 33 11.24 3.95 15.68
CA SER A 33 11.64 2.56 15.44
C SER A 33 10.83 1.57 16.29
N ASP A 34 10.70 0.31 15.85
CA ASP A 34 10.01 -0.75 16.62
C ASP A 34 10.53 -0.87 18.05
N ARG A 35 11.84 -0.64 18.27
CA ARG A 35 12.45 -0.65 19.61
C ARG A 35 11.94 0.51 20.47
N ALA A 36 11.99 1.73 19.95
CA ALA A 36 11.54 2.92 20.66
C ALA A 36 10.03 2.90 20.92
N THR A 37 9.24 2.38 19.98
CA THR A 37 7.80 2.17 20.16
C THR A 37 7.53 1.16 21.27
N ALA A 38 8.22 0.01 21.26
CA ALA A 38 8.05 -1.02 22.27
C ALA A 38 8.38 -0.52 23.69
N GLU A 39 9.48 0.23 23.84
CA GLU A 39 9.87 0.88 25.09
C GLU A 39 8.79 1.87 25.59
N ALA A 40 8.21 2.65 24.68
CA ALA A 40 7.21 3.66 25.03
C ALA A 40 5.86 3.07 25.45
N VAL A 41 5.45 1.94 24.87
CA VAL A 41 4.16 1.28 25.20
C VAL A 41 4.30 0.14 26.21
N GLY A 42 5.51 -0.14 26.70
CA GLY A 42 5.76 -1.13 27.75
C GLY A 42 5.69 -2.61 27.29
N VAL A 43 5.99 -2.89 26.02
CA VAL A 43 5.98 -4.26 25.46
C VAL A 43 7.35 -4.65 24.90
N SER A 44 7.50 -5.90 24.47
CA SER A 44 8.72 -6.35 23.80
C SER A 44 8.79 -5.84 22.35
N ARG A 45 10.00 -5.61 21.82
CA ARG A 45 10.20 -5.30 20.39
C ARG A 45 9.58 -6.38 19.49
N GLN A 46 9.67 -7.65 19.89
CA GLN A 46 9.10 -8.75 19.12
C GLN A 46 7.58 -8.61 18.99
N THR A 47 6.89 -8.17 20.05
CA THR A 47 5.44 -7.92 20.04
C THR A 47 5.07 -6.87 18.99
N VAL A 48 5.79 -5.74 18.93
CA VAL A 48 5.55 -4.69 17.92
C VAL A 48 5.81 -5.22 16.50
N TRP A 49 6.86 -6.03 16.33
CA TRP A 49 7.13 -6.66 15.03
C TRP A 49 6.01 -7.62 14.61
N GLU A 50 5.50 -8.44 15.54
CA GLU A 50 4.40 -9.37 15.28
C GLU A 50 3.12 -8.62 14.90
N TRP A 51 2.78 -7.54 15.59
CA TRP A 51 1.65 -6.69 15.22
C TRP A 51 1.79 -6.16 13.79
N ARG A 52 2.96 -5.61 13.45
CA ARG A 52 3.22 -5.07 12.10
C ARG A 52 3.26 -6.10 10.98
N LYS A 53 3.35 -7.40 11.30
CA LYS A 53 3.53 -8.47 10.31
C LYS A 53 2.38 -9.45 10.22
N LYS A 54 1.64 -9.64 11.30
CA LYS A 54 0.65 -10.72 11.42
C LYS A 54 -0.71 -10.22 11.90
N ASP A 55 -0.74 -9.12 12.65
CA ASP A 55 -2.00 -8.57 13.15
C ASP A 55 -2.70 -7.73 12.08
N VAL A 56 -3.71 -8.33 11.48
CA VAL A 56 -4.49 -7.75 10.38
C VAL A 56 -5.12 -6.41 10.78
N LEU A 57 -5.66 -6.31 12.00
CA LEU A 57 -6.34 -5.10 12.47
C LEU A 57 -5.33 -3.98 12.68
N PHE A 58 -4.19 -4.30 13.29
CA PHE A 58 -3.11 -3.35 13.50
C PHE A 58 -2.57 -2.81 12.17
N ILE A 59 -2.34 -3.69 11.20
CA ILE A 59 -1.83 -3.32 9.88
C ILE A 59 -2.82 -2.42 9.15
N ALA A 60 -4.09 -2.81 9.12
CA ALA A 60 -5.16 -2.05 8.46
C ALA A 60 -5.26 -0.63 9.05
N GLU A 61 -5.31 -0.52 10.38
CA GLU A 61 -5.45 0.76 11.07
C GLU A 61 -4.22 1.65 10.89
N LEU A 62 -3.01 1.10 11.02
CA LEU A 62 -1.77 1.84 10.75
C LEU A 62 -1.74 2.39 9.32
N ASN A 63 -2.17 1.58 8.33
CA ASN A 63 -2.23 2.02 6.93
C ASN A 63 -3.33 3.06 6.70
N ARG A 64 -4.50 2.91 7.35
CA ARG A 64 -5.59 3.88 7.29
C ARG A 64 -5.12 5.26 7.75
N GLN A 65 -4.53 5.34 8.95
CA GLN A 65 -4.04 6.60 9.50
C GLN A 65 -2.89 7.19 8.67
N ARG A 66 -1.98 6.36 8.13
CA ARG A 66 -0.98 6.83 7.15
C ARG A 66 -1.64 7.44 5.93
N SER A 67 -2.66 6.79 5.38
CA SER A 67 -3.36 7.28 4.19
C SER A 67 -4.04 8.61 4.44
N GLU A 68 -4.60 8.81 5.63
CA GLU A 68 -5.21 10.08 6.05
C GLU A 68 -4.16 11.20 6.13
N MET A 69 -3.03 10.97 6.81
CA MET A 69 -1.92 11.92 6.84
C MET A 69 -1.41 12.28 5.43
N TRP A 70 -1.28 11.29 4.55
CA TRP A 70 -0.86 11.50 3.17
C TRP A 70 -1.91 12.22 2.32
N SER A 71 -3.20 12.05 2.62
CA SER A 71 -4.29 12.74 1.90
C SER A 71 -4.19 14.25 2.06
N GLU A 72 -3.95 14.73 3.28
CA GLU A 72 -3.76 16.17 3.55
C GLU A 72 -2.51 16.72 2.85
N ALA A 73 -1.39 15.99 2.93
CA ALA A 73 -0.15 16.35 2.25
C ALA A 73 -0.34 16.39 0.72
N LYS A 74 -1.08 15.42 0.16
CA LYS A 74 -1.43 15.35 -1.26
C LYS A 74 -2.28 16.54 -1.68
N GLU A 75 -3.27 16.93 -0.88
CA GLU A 75 -4.13 18.07 -1.19
C GLU A 75 -3.35 19.39 -1.16
N ARG A 76 -2.45 19.55 -0.17
CA ARG A 76 -1.51 20.68 -0.12
C ARG A 76 -0.58 20.69 -1.33
N MET A 77 -0.09 19.52 -1.75
CA MET A 77 0.78 19.38 -2.92
C MET A 77 0.03 19.73 -4.22
N LYS A 78 -1.22 19.30 -4.41
CA LYS A 78 -2.05 19.72 -5.55
C LYS A 78 -2.24 21.23 -5.58
N THR A 79 -2.53 21.83 -4.43
CA THR A 79 -2.67 23.29 -4.33
C THR A 79 -1.37 24.01 -4.74
N LEU A 80 -0.21 23.51 -4.29
CA LEU A 80 1.09 24.05 -4.70
C LEU A 80 1.38 23.83 -6.19
N ALA A 81 0.99 22.67 -6.73
CA ALA A 81 1.11 22.37 -8.15
C ALA A 81 0.27 23.34 -8.99
N ASN A 82 -0.98 23.63 -8.60
CA ASN A 82 -1.81 24.64 -9.25
C ASN A 82 -1.13 26.01 -9.25
N ARG A 83 -0.61 26.46 -8.09
CA ARG A 83 0.15 27.72 -8.01
C ARG A 83 1.40 27.73 -8.88
N ALA A 84 2.09 26.60 -9.01
CA ALA A 84 3.23 26.47 -9.90
C ALA A 84 2.81 26.56 -11.37
N LEU A 85 1.66 25.99 -11.73
CA LEU A 85 1.08 26.12 -13.06
C LEU A 85 0.70 27.57 -13.37
N ASP A 86 0.11 28.32 -12.43
CA ASP A 86 -0.19 29.75 -12.61
C ASP A 86 1.08 30.56 -12.93
N VAL A 87 2.19 30.26 -12.27
CA VAL A 87 3.49 30.90 -12.54
C VAL A 87 4.00 30.54 -13.94
N VAL A 88 3.87 29.27 -14.34
CA VAL A 88 4.27 28.82 -15.68
C VAL A 88 3.43 29.50 -16.77
N GLU A 89 2.11 29.62 -16.56
CA GLU A 89 1.19 30.33 -17.45
C GLU A 89 1.57 31.81 -17.59
N LEU A 90 1.85 32.48 -16.47
CA LEU A 90 2.31 33.87 -16.49
C LEU A 90 3.61 34.03 -17.29
N GLN A 91 4.57 33.12 -17.10
CA GLN A 91 5.86 33.18 -17.81
C GLN A 91 5.73 32.87 -19.31
N LEU A 92 4.79 32.01 -19.70
CA LEU A 92 4.46 31.75 -21.10
C LEU A 92 3.99 33.02 -21.84
N GLY A 93 3.18 33.84 -21.17
CA GLY A 93 2.72 35.13 -21.69
C GLY A 93 3.71 36.29 -21.54
N SER A 94 4.92 36.04 -21.01
CA SER A 94 5.88 37.09 -20.74
C SER A 94 6.51 37.64 -22.02
N GLY A 95 6.83 38.94 -22.00
CA GLY A 95 7.55 39.59 -23.09
C GLY A 95 9.05 39.24 -23.17
N ASP A 96 9.57 38.44 -22.23
CA ASP A 96 10.96 37.94 -22.26
C ASP A 96 11.00 36.59 -23.00
N PRO A 97 11.61 36.52 -24.21
CA PRO A 97 11.69 35.30 -25.00
C PRO A 97 12.38 34.14 -24.26
N LYS A 98 13.31 34.41 -23.35
CA LYS A 98 14.02 33.36 -22.59
C LYS A 98 13.11 32.73 -21.55
N ALA A 99 12.38 33.54 -20.80
CA ALA A 99 11.43 33.08 -19.79
C ALA A 99 10.26 32.32 -20.41
N ALA A 100 9.67 32.85 -21.50
CA ALA A 100 8.60 32.20 -22.24
C ALA A 100 9.03 30.83 -22.80
N LEU A 101 10.22 30.74 -23.39
CA LEU A 101 10.76 29.48 -23.90
C LEU A 101 11.04 28.46 -22.78
N ALA A 102 11.51 28.92 -21.61
CA ALA A 102 11.74 28.04 -20.46
C ALA A 102 10.42 27.46 -19.92
N ALA A 103 9.39 28.29 -19.76
CA ALA A 103 8.06 27.87 -19.35
C ALA A 103 7.45 26.87 -20.35
N ALA A 104 7.57 27.13 -21.65
CA ALA A 104 7.13 26.21 -22.71
C ALA A 104 7.83 24.84 -22.62
N ARG A 105 9.14 24.79 -22.34
CA ARG A 105 9.85 23.52 -22.13
C ARG A 105 9.30 22.74 -20.94
N TYR A 106 9.03 23.40 -19.81
CA TYR A 106 8.46 22.74 -18.63
C TYR A 106 7.08 22.13 -18.91
N VAL A 107 6.20 22.85 -19.63
CA VAL A 107 4.89 22.31 -20.04
C VAL A 107 5.03 21.10 -20.97
N LEU A 108 5.91 21.18 -21.97
CA LEU A 108 6.12 20.07 -22.91
C LEU A 108 6.76 18.84 -22.27
N GLN A 109 7.61 19.02 -21.25
CA GLN A 109 8.17 17.92 -20.47
C GLN A 109 7.13 17.29 -19.54
N GLY A 110 6.29 18.11 -18.89
CA GLY A 110 5.21 17.64 -18.02
C GLY A 110 4.12 16.87 -18.77
N THR A 111 3.78 17.28 -20.00
CA THR A 111 2.71 16.67 -20.80
C THR A 111 3.10 15.37 -21.51
N LYS A 112 4.39 15.06 -21.65
CA LYS A 112 4.88 13.78 -22.22
C LYS A 112 4.81 12.58 -21.27
N LEU A 113 4.43 12.77 -20.00
CA LEU A 113 4.63 11.79 -18.93
C LEU A 113 3.45 11.61 -17.96
N LEU A 114 2.27 12.20 -18.22
CA LEU A 114 1.07 11.89 -17.44
C LEU A 114 0.48 10.53 -17.85
N GLY A 115 1.34 9.50 -17.87
CA GLY A 115 0.90 8.13 -17.64
C GLY A 115 0.46 8.02 -16.19
N GLU A 116 -0.68 7.38 -15.99
CA GLU A 116 -1.37 7.06 -14.72
C GLU A 116 -0.45 7.12 -13.48
N THR A 117 -0.25 8.31 -12.94
CA THR A 117 0.54 8.46 -11.71
C THR A 117 -0.41 8.30 -10.52
N GLN A 118 -1.12 7.17 -10.48
CA GLN A 118 -1.64 6.64 -9.24
C GLN A 118 -0.44 6.09 -8.47
N LEU A 119 0.31 6.98 -7.82
CA LEU A 119 1.21 6.58 -6.74
C LEU A 119 0.33 6.09 -5.59
N VAL A 120 -0.07 4.82 -5.65
CA VAL A 120 -0.69 4.13 -4.51
C VAL A 120 0.46 3.83 -3.54
N ILE A 121 0.82 4.82 -2.72
CA ILE A 121 1.92 4.72 -1.75
C ILE A 121 1.48 3.95 -0.50
N ASN A 122 0.17 3.76 -0.30
CA ASN A 122 -0.38 3.22 0.94
C ASN A 122 -0.74 1.75 0.77
N GLY A 123 -0.39 0.94 1.77
CA GLY A 123 -0.83 -0.45 1.88
C GLY A 123 -2.34 -0.57 2.14
N PRO A 124 -2.90 -1.79 2.12
CA PRO A 124 -4.33 -2.01 2.34
C PRO A 124 -4.79 -1.45 3.69
N THR A 125 -5.91 -0.71 3.67
CA THR A 125 -6.43 0.04 4.83
C THR A 125 -7.60 -0.64 5.53
N THR A 126 -8.09 -1.77 5.01
CA THR A 126 -9.12 -2.57 5.67
C THR A 126 -8.59 -3.98 5.98
N PRO A 127 -9.10 -4.64 7.02
CA PRO A 127 -8.71 -6.00 7.38
C PRO A 127 -8.88 -7.00 6.22
N GLU A 128 -9.97 -6.89 5.47
CA GLU A 128 -10.28 -7.76 4.34
C GLU A 128 -9.25 -7.59 3.22
N CYS A 129 -8.86 -6.35 2.92
CA CYS A 129 -7.83 -6.06 1.92
C CYS A 129 -6.43 -6.55 2.34
N VAL A 130 -6.10 -6.48 3.64
CA VAL A 130 -4.83 -7.03 4.16
C VAL A 130 -4.80 -8.55 3.99
N ILE A 131 -5.91 -9.24 4.30
CA ILE A 131 -6.04 -10.68 4.10
C ILE A 131 -5.96 -11.03 2.61
N LEU A 132 -6.69 -10.30 1.76
CA LEU A 132 -6.69 -10.51 0.31
C LEU A 132 -5.28 -10.38 -0.28
N GLN A 133 -4.53 -9.35 0.11
CA GLN A 133 -3.14 -9.17 -0.32
C GLN A 133 -2.25 -10.37 0.03
N GLY A 134 -2.44 -10.97 1.21
CA GLY A 134 -1.74 -12.20 1.60
C GLY A 134 -2.10 -13.39 0.70
N LEU A 135 -3.39 -13.57 0.44
CA LEU A 135 -3.90 -14.64 -0.42
C LEU A 135 -3.46 -14.50 -1.88
N GLU A 136 -3.42 -13.27 -2.40
CA GLU A 136 -2.87 -12.96 -3.73
C GLU A 136 -1.39 -13.32 -3.81
N ALA A 137 -0.60 -12.98 -2.79
CA ALA A 137 0.83 -13.33 -2.76
C ALA A 137 1.05 -14.86 -2.73
N GLU A 138 0.18 -15.60 -2.04
CA GLU A 138 0.20 -17.06 -2.02
C GLU A 138 -0.22 -17.66 -3.36
N ALA A 139 -1.34 -17.19 -3.93
CA ALA A 139 -1.83 -17.60 -5.25
C ALA A 139 -0.78 -17.34 -6.33
N ARG A 140 -0.12 -16.18 -6.29
CA ARG A 140 0.96 -15.82 -7.21
C ARG A 140 2.14 -16.79 -7.11
N LYS A 141 2.56 -17.17 -5.90
CA LYS A 141 3.64 -18.17 -5.70
C LYS A 141 3.27 -19.55 -6.22
N GLU A 142 2.00 -19.94 -6.10
CA GLU A 142 1.50 -21.23 -6.56
C GLU A 142 1.35 -21.30 -8.09
N LEU A 143 0.96 -20.19 -8.72
CA LEU A 143 0.75 -20.12 -10.16
C LEU A 143 2.04 -19.75 -10.92
N ALA A 144 3.02 -19.13 -10.27
CA ALA A 144 4.31 -18.77 -10.89
C ALA A 144 5.02 -19.93 -11.63
N PRO A 145 5.05 -21.18 -11.12
CA PRO A 145 5.66 -22.31 -11.83
C PRO A 145 4.87 -22.77 -13.07
N LYS A 146 3.60 -22.37 -13.20
CA LYS A 146 2.71 -22.77 -14.31
C LYS A 146 2.79 -21.80 -15.50
N ILE A 147 3.50 -20.67 -15.33
CA ILE A 147 3.77 -19.72 -16.41
C ILE A 147 4.77 -20.36 -17.38
N LYS A 148 4.32 -20.64 -18.61
CA LYS A 148 5.25 -20.82 -19.72
C LYS A 148 5.82 -19.45 -20.04
N VAL A 149 7.09 -19.22 -19.72
CA VAL A 149 7.80 -18.06 -20.25
C VAL A 149 7.83 -18.25 -21.77
N GLY A 150 6.95 -17.53 -22.46
CA GLY A 150 7.06 -17.36 -23.91
C GLY A 150 8.37 -16.66 -24.26
N ASP A 151 8.74 -16.68 -25.55
CA ASP A 151 9.94 -16.04 -26.06
C ASP A 151 10.11 -14.63 -25.42
N PRO A 152 11.30 -14.25 -24.91
CA PRO A 152 11.51 -12.92 -24.32
C PRO A 152 11.19 -11.73 -25.24
N LEU A 153 10.99 -11.98 -26.55
CA LEU A 153 10.53 -11.00 -27.53
C LEU A 153 9.03 -11.10 -27.86
N ASP A 154 8.30 -12.04 -27.27
CA ASP A 154 6.86 -12.18 -27.42
C ASP A 154 6.17 -11.08 -26.57
N PHE A 155 5.85 -9.97 -27.22
CA PHE A 155 5.19 -8.79 -26.62
C PHE A 155 3.70 -9.05 -26.36
N ASP A 156 3.32 -10.29 -26.07
CA ASP A 156 1.93 -10.67 -25.82
C ASP A 156 1.51 -10.23 -24.42
N PHE A 157 1.08 -8.97 -24.33
CA PHE A 157 0.48 -8.35 -23.15
C PHE A 157 -0.71 -9.15 -22.59
N THR A 158 -1.27 -10.11 -23.33
CA THR A 158 -2.42 -10.92 -22.89
C THR A 158 -2.03 -12.03 -21.93
N GLY A 159 -0.82 -12.59 -22.02
CA GLY A 159 -0.35 -13.66 -21.14
C GLY A 159 -0.11 -13.19 -19.70
N ALA A 160 0.50 -12.02 -19.53
CA ALA A 160 0.71 -11.40 -18.22
C ALA A 160 -0.62 -11.00 -17.57
N ARG A 161 -1.50 -10.31 -18.32
CA ARG A 161 -2.83 -9.92 -17.83
C ARG A 161 -3.66 -11.14 -17.41
N ARG A 162 -3.65 -12.22 -18.20
CA ARG A 162 -4.34 -13.48 -17.85
C ARG A 162 -3.81 -14.12 -16.58
N PHE A 163 -2.51 -14.04 -16.33
CA PHE A 163 -1.91 -14.52 -15.09
C PHE A 163 -2.36 -13.67 -13.88
N GLU A 164 -2.36 -12.34 -14.01
CA GLU A 164 -2.90 -11.46 -12.98
C GLU A 164 -4.39 -11.74 -12.70
N ASP A 165 -5.21 -11.92 -13.73
CA ASP A 165 -6.64 -12.25 -13.60
C ASP A 165 -6.86 -13.62 -12.89
N GLU A 166 -6.04 -14.62 -13.20
CA GLU A 166 -6.10 -15.95 -12.56
C GLU A 166 -5.66 -15.90 -11.08
N VAL A 167 -4.63 -15.11 -10.76
CA VAL A 167 -4.19 -14.86 -9.38
C VAL A 167 -5.30 -14.17 -8.59
N GLU A 168 -5.89 -13.11 -9.15
CA GLU A 168 -6.97 -12.36 -8.51
C GLU A 168 -8.20 -13.25 -8.28
N SER A 169 -8.64 -14.00 -9.28
CA SER A 169 -9.78 -14.92 -9.16
C SER A 169 -9.58 -15.98 -8.07
N LEU A 170 -8.38 -16.58 -8.01
CA LEU A 170 -8.05 -17.57 -6.99
C LEU A 170 -8.01 -16.94 -5.59
N ALA A 171 -7.44 -15.75 -5.46
CA ALA A 171 -7.38 -15.02 -4.20
C ALA A 171 -8.78 -14.62 -3.70
N GLN A 172 -9.64 -14.09 -4.58
CA GLN A 172 -11.03 -13.74 -4.27
C GLN A 172 -11.86 -14.97 -3.83
N SER A 173 -11.68 -16.11 -4.50
CA SER A 173 -12.34 -17.37 -4.12
C SER A 173 -11.91 -17.83 -2.71
N ARG A 174 -10.61 -17.76 -2.40
CA ARG A 174 -10.07 -18.07 -1.07
C ARG A 174 -10.54 -17.09 -0.01
N LEU A 175 -10.61 -15.80 -0.34
CA LEU A 175 -11.12 -14.77 0.55
C LEU A 175 -12.58 -15.06 0.90
N LYS A 176 -13.43 -15.31 -0.11
CA LYS A 176 -14.85 -15.67 0.10
C LYS A 176 -15.00 -16.89 1.02
N LYS A 177 -14.18 -17.93 0.81
CA LYS A 177 -14.17 -19.12 1.68
C LYS A 177 -13.74 -18.77 3.12
N ALA A 178 -12.66 -18.00 3.28
CA ALA A 178 -12.16 -17.59 4.58
C ALA A 178 -13.13 -16.66 5.34
N MET A 179 -13.88 -15.83 4.62
CA MET A 179 -14.96 -14.98 5.15
C MET A 179 -16.21 -15.78 5.51
N ALA A 180 -16.55 -16.83 4.75
CA ALA A 180 -17.64 -17.74 5.11
C ALA A 180 -17.31 -18.56 6.36
N GLU A 181 -16.10 -19.12 6.45
CA GLU A 181 -15.60 -19.84 7.63
C GLU A 181 -15.43 -18.93 8.87
N ALA A 182 -15.41 -17.60 8.65
CA ALA A 182 -15.41 -16.61 9.72
C ALA A 182 -16.76 -16.35 10.39
N GLY A 183 -17.87 -16.63 9.68
CA GLY A 183 -19.16 -16.01 9.99
C GLY A 183 -19.25 -14.51 9.61
N LEU A 184 -18.48 -14.03 8.63
CA LEU A 184 -18.47 -12.64 8.15
C LEU A 184 -19.09 -12.49 6.74
N SER A 185 -19.98 -13.41 6.34
CA SER A 185 -20.70 -13.37 5.04
C SER A 185 -21.97 -12.55 5.10
#